data_AF-A0A226MA57-F1
#
_entry.id   AF-A0A226MA57-F1
#
_cell.length_a   1.000
_cell.length_b   1.000
_cell.length_c   1.000
_cell.angle_alpha   90.00
_cell.angle_beta   90.00
_cell.angle_gamma   90.00
#
_symmetry.space_group_name_H-M   'P 1'
#
loop_
_entity.id
_entity.type
_entity.pdbx_description
1 polymer ?
#
loop_
_entity_poly.entity_id
_entity_poly.type
_entity_poly.pdbx_seq_one_letter_code
_entity_poly.pdbx_strand_id
1 'polypeptide(L)'
;HLAGLFDAHVCSHLRLRSELPSSSGPSSLLLPSPAPSALSEVIHEAQRLLLSFIKAKPKAWASPLAAWAVELLGQLSSKYSGRHGARGLNELLQLWMQCEATRTLMDIYAQCLAALIASCPDACVDALLDTSVQHSPHFDWVVAHIGGSFPDTIISRVLSCGLKDFCAHGDAATAGGDKRVPKLASVVGILGHLASRHGASIKRELLRMFHDGLAPGQHKATVPFLLQLALMSPPLLGTVAAELVDSLKPPVLNQLHQRFSPLPRDELDATVALLVRLICQTAAGAYRTLQFLLDTAMPASVITPPGLALHDGVREACDRLVAALLLQLQKLVHNRGAPALGDASPRPVPFLEALRGRVAELCAETLRLERKRYLWQHQLLGLLAVYAAPHAAPEALFHLLAAAKGPDELALATQLHAVLAASLAGLPSATAALCVRHVHAAALPPPRLARLLRNLALVADD
;
A
#
# COMPACT_ATOMS: atom_id res chain seq x y z
N HIS A 1 -41.05 -7.17 -15.25
CA HIS A 1 -41.17 -8.64 -15.28
C HIS A 1 -39.82 -9.33 -15.10
N LEU A 2 -38.83 -9.13 -16.00
CA LEU A 2 -37.50 -9.74 -15.88
C LEU A 2 -36.84 -9.54 -14.51
N ALA A 3 -36.85 -8.33 -13.95
CA ALA A 3 -36.31 -8.07 -12.61
C ALA A 3 -36.89 -8.99 -11.51
N GLY A 4 -38.19 -9.30 -11.58
CA GLY A 4 -38.85 -10.21 -10.64
C GLY A 4 -38.41 -11.67 -10.80
N LEU A 5 -38.07 -12.10 -12.03
CA LEU A 5 -37.54 -13.45 -12.29
C LEU A 5 -36.14 -13.61 -11.69
N PHE A 6 -35.26 -12.64 -11.91
CA PHE A 6 -33.92 -12.63 -11.32
C PHE A 6 -33.97 -12.57 -9.78
N ASP A 7 -34.85 -11.72 -9.21
CA ASP A 7 -35.05 -11.64 -7.76
C ASP A 7 -35.56 -12.96 -7.16
N ALA A 8 -36.55 -13.60 -7.79
CA ALA A 8 -37.08 -14.88 -7.34
C ALA A 8 -35.99 -15.98 -7.34
N HIS A 9 -35.18 -16.03 -8.40
CA HIS A 9 -34.07 -16.99 -8.50
C HIS A 9 -33.00 -16.76 -7.42
N VAL A 10 -32.59 -15.50 -7.21
CA VAL A 10 -31.62 -15.14 -6.14
C VAL A 10 -32.18 -15.49 -4.77
N CYS A 11 -33.46 -15.19 -4.51
CA CYS A 11 -34.13 -15.51 -3.26
C CYS A 11 -34.11 -17.02 -2.97
N SER A 12 -34.45 -17.84 -3.99
CA SER A 12 -34.41 -19.30 -3.90
C SER A 12 -32.99 -19.82 -3.61
N HIS A 13 -31.99 -19.31 -4.33
CA HIS A 13 -30.59 -19.68 -4.14
C HIS A 13 -30.09 -19.41 -2.71
N LEU A 14 -30.38 -18.21 -2.17
CA LEU A 14 -29.95 -17.84 -0.83
C LEU A 14 -30.68 -18.63 0.27
N ARG A 15 -31.96 -18.97 0.07
CA ARG A 15 -32.73 -19.81 1.00
C ARG A 15 -32.15 -21.22 1.10
N LEU A 16 -31.92 -21.88 -0.05
CA LEU A 16 -31.30 -23.20 -0.11
C LEU A 16 -29.98 -23.22 0.66
N ARG A 17 -29.18 -22.16 0.53
CA ARG A 17 -27.90 -22.02 1.21
C ARG A 17 -28.02 -21.80 2.72
N SER A 18 -29.08 -21.13 3.18
CA SER A 18 -29.35 -20.92 4.62
C SER A 18 -29.83 -22.18 5.35
N GLU A 19 -30.35 -23.16 4.61
CA GLU A 19 -30.85 -24.43 5.14
C GLU A 19 -29.76 -25.51 5.28
N LEU A 20 -28.54 -25.28 4.78
CA LEU A 20 -27.40 -26.17 4.99
C LEU A 20 -26.73 -25.89 6.35
N PRO A 21 -26.62 -26.87 7.27
CA PRO A 21 -25.97 -26.67 8.56
C PRO A 21 -24.45 -26.43 8.40
N SER A 22 -23.94 -25.45 9.14
CA SER A 22 -22.56 -24.94 9.14
C SER A 22 -21.50 -25.88 9.75
N SER A 23 -21.80 -27.17 9.92
CA SER A 23 -20.97 -28.13 10.69
C SER A 23 -20.15 -29.13 9.85
N SER A 24 -19.97 -28.93 8.55
CA SER A 24 -19.05 -29.76 7.74
C SER A 24 -17.80 -28.97 7.37
N GLY A 25 -16.63 -29.53 7.69
CA GLY A 25 -15.30 -28.93 7.51
C GLY A 25 -14.93 -28.63 6.04
N PRO A 26 -13.65 -28.35 5.74
CA PRO A 26 -13.20 -27.74 4.48
C PRO A 26 -13.36 -28.60 3.20
N SER A 27 -14.14 -29.68 3.25
CA SER A 27 -14.40 -30.57 2.12
C SER A 27 -15.75 -30.35 1.41
N SER A 28 -16.56 -29.36 1.79
CA SER A 28 -17.87 -29.11 1.15
C SER A 28 -17.83 -28.31 -0.17
N LEU A 29 -16.68 -28.21 -0.84
CA LEU A 29 -16.49 -27.47 -2.11
C LEU A 29 -16.99 -28.21 -3.36
N LEU A 30 -17.60 -29.39 -3.22
CA LEU A 30 -18.12 -30.18 -4.34
C LEU A 30 -19.52 -30.69 -4.01
N LEU A 31 -20.52 -29.80 -4.06
CA LEU A 31 -21.92 -30.23 -4.19
C LEU A 31 -22.29 -30.27 -5.69
N PRO A 32 -23.10 -31.25 -6.13
CA PRO A 32 -23.53 -31.35 -7.52
C PRO A 32 -24.34 -30.12 -7.89
N SER A 33 -24.15 -29.64 -9.12
CA SER A 33 -25.01 -28.60 -9.71
C SER A 33 -26.48 -29.02 -9.53
N PRO A 34 -27.33 -28.23 -8.86
CA PRO A 34 -28.75 -28.56 -8.78
C PRO A 34 -29.30 -28.62 -10.21
N ALA A 35 -30.17 -29.58 -10.49
CA ALA A 35 -30.83 -29.70 -11.79
C ALA A 35 -31.37 -28.32 -12.23
N PRO A 36 -31.27 -27.95 -13.51
CA PRO A 36 -31.71 -26.64 -13.99
C PRO A 36 -33.17 -26.44 -13.60
N SER A 37 -33.41 -25.46 -12.73
CA SER A 37 -34.78 -25.09 -12.39
C SER A 37 -35.44 -24.47 -13.62
N ALA A 38 -36.77 -24.55 -13.75
CA ALA A 38 -37.48 -23.87 -14.84
C ALA A 38 -37.15 -22.36 -14.90
N LEU A 39 -36.77 -21.74 -13.76
CA LEU A 39 -36.29 -20.36 -13.70
C LEU A 39 -34.92 -20.16 -14.37
N SER A 40 -34.01 -21.15 -14.26
CA SER A 40 -32.71 -21.14 -14.91
C SER A 40 -32.85 -21.16 -16.44
N GLU A 41 -33.74 -22.00 -17.00
CA GLU A 41 -33.98 -22.03 -18.44
C GLU A 41 -34.50 -20.69 -18.97
N VAL A 42 -35.46 -20.08 -18.25
CA VAL A 42 -36.01 -18.76 -18.63
C VAL A 42 -34.95 -17.65 -18.52
N ILE A 43 -34.06 -17.70 -17.52
CA ILE A 43 -32.95 -16.75 -17.38
C ILE A 43 -31.98 -16.87 -18.56
N HIS A 44 -31.62 -18.09 -18.98
CA HIS A 44 -30.76 -18.31 -20.13
C HIS A 44 -31.40 -17.87 -21.45
N GLU A 45 -32.70 -18.08 -21.62
CA GLU A 45 -33.44 -17.59 -22.80
C GLU A 45 -33.43 -16.06 -22.84
N ALA A 46 -33.75 -15.43 -21.71
CA ALA A 46 -33.72 -13.97 -21.59
C ALA A 46 -32.31 -13.42 -21.89
N GLN A 47 -31.27 -14.03 -21.35
CA GLN A 47 -29.88 -13.68 -21.65
C GLN A 47 -29.61 -13.76 -23.15
N ARG A 48 -29.94 -14.88 -23.80
CA ARG A 48 -29.68 -15.07 -25.23
C ARG A 48 -30.36 -13.99 -26.09
N LEU A 49 -31.61 -13.66 -25.78
CA LEU A 49 -32.36 -12.61 -26.48
C LEU A 49 -31.73 -11.24 -26.26
N LEU A 50 -31.40 -10.88 -25.02
CA LEU A 50 -30.78 -9.59 -24.70
C LEU A 50 -29.41 -9.43 -25.39
N LEU A 51 -28.59 -10.48 -25.39
CA LEU A 51 -27.30 -10.49 -26.08
C LEU A 51 -27.47 -10.38 -27.61
N SER A 52 -28.54 -10.94 -28.17
CA SER A 52 -28.83 -10.79 -29.60
C SER A 52 -29.11 -9.33 -30.00
N PHE A 53 -29.78 -8.56 -29.12
CA PHE A 53 -30.00 -7.12 -29.35
C PHE A 53 -28.72 -6.30 -29.29
N ILE A 54 -27.82 -6.62 -28.35
CA ILE A 54 -26.50 -5.98 -28.26
C ILE A 54 -25.72 -6.23 -29.55
N LYS A 55 -25.70 -7.48 -30.05
CA LYS A 55 -25.00 -7.83 -31.31
C LYS A 55 -25.61 -7.12 -32.53
N ALA A 56 -26.93 -7.00 -32.60
CA ALA A 56 -27.61 -6.38 -33.75
C ALA A 56 -27.40 -4.86 -33.81
N LYS A 57 -27.51 -4.16 -32.67
CA LYS A 57 -27.35 -2.69 -32.62
C LYS A 57 -26.74 -2.22 -31.30
N PRO A 58 -25.41 -2.34 -31.12
CA PRO A 58 -24.73 -2.05 -29.86
C PRO A 58 -25.03 -0.65 -29.31
N LYS A 59 -24.94 0.38 -30.17
CA LYS A 59 -25.12 1.79 -29.77
C LYS A 59 -26.51 2.11 -29.22
N ALA A 60 -27.53 1.33 -29.58
CA ALA A 60 -28.90 1.55 -29.12
C ALA A 60 -29.20 0.78 -27.82
N TRP A 61 -28.69 -0.45 -27.71
CA TRP A 61 -29.09 -1.37 -26.65
C TRP A 61 -28.10 -1.52 -25.51
N ALA A 62 -26.79 -1.37 -25.77
CA ALA A 62 -25.77 -1.68 -24.76
C ALA A 62 -25.83 -0.75 -23.54
N SER A 63 -26.03 0.56 -23.72
CA SER A 63 -26.10 1.49 -22.58
C SER A 63 -27.36 1.27 -21.70
N PRO A 64 -28.59 1.21 -22.26
CA PRO A 64 -29.78 0.93 -21.45
C PRO A 64 -29.76 -0.44 -20.77
N LEU A 65 -29.25 -1.48 -21.45
CA LEU A 65 -29.15 -2.83 -20.88
C LEU A 65 -28.07 -2.90 -19.79
N ALA A 66 -26.94 -2.21 -19.98
CA ALA A 66 -25.92 -2.09 -18.95
C ALA A 66 -26.51 -1.44 -17.69
N ALA A 67 -27.17 -0.29 -17.83
CA ALA A 67 -27.80 0.43 -16.72
C ALA A 67 -28.84 -0.43 -15.99
N TRP A 68 -29.70 -1.12 -16.74
CA TRP A 68 -30.67 -2.05 -16.15
C TRP A 68 -29.99 -3.19 -15.37
N ALA A 69 -28.95 -3.80 -15.94
CA ALA A 69 -28.27 -4.93 -15.32
C ALA A 69 -27.56 -4.54 -14.02
N VAL A 70 -26.85 -3.40 -13.99
CA VAL A 70 -26.17 -2.93 -12.77
C VAL A 70 -27.15 -2.47 -11.72
N GLU A 71 -28.20 -1.74 -12.09
CA GLU A 71 -29.23 -1.30 -11.16
C GLU A 71 -29.90 -2.49 -10.46
N LEU A 72 -30.24 -3.53 -11.23
CA LEU A 72 -30.80 -4.76 -10.68
C LEU A 72 -29.80 -5.48 -9.76
N LEU A 73 -28.53 -5.57 -10.14
CA LEU A 73 -27.47 -6.13 -9.29
C LEU A 73 -27.30 -5.32 -7.99
N GLY A 74 -27.42 -3.99 -8.05
CA GLY A 74 -27.40 -3.08 -6.90
C GLY A 74 -28.54 -3.36 -5.94
N GLN A 75 -29.77 -3.40 -6.45
CA GLN A 75 -30.97 -3.70 -5.68
C GLN A 75 -30.89 -5.08 -5.02
N LEU A 76 -30.47 -6.11 -5.76
CA LEU A 76 -30.28 -7.46 -5.22
C LEU A 76 -29.22 -7.48 -4.13
N SER A 77 -28.07 -6.84 -4.36
CA SER A 77 -26.97 -6.79 -3.40
C SER A 77 -27.39 -6.12 -2.08
N SER A 78 -28.11 -5.00 -2.15
CA SER A 78 -28.60 -4.30 -0.96
C SER A 78 -29.76 -5.04 -0.27
N LYS A 79 -30.71 -5.59 -1.02
CA LYS A 79 -31.89 -6.28 -0.46
C LYS A 79 -31.52 -7.52 0.36
N TYR A 80 -30.48 -8.23 -0.06
CA TYR A 80 -30.05 -9.47 0.59
C TYR A 80 -28.78 -9.35 1.44
N SER A 81 -28.28 -8.11 1.67
CA SER A 81 -27.00 -7.87 2.37
C SER A 81 -26.93 -8.43 3.79
N GLY A 82 -28.05 -8.45 4.51
CA GLY A 82 -28.14 -8.98 5.88
C GLY A 82 -28.38 -10.49 5.97
N ARG A 83 -28.57 -11.18 4.83
CA ARG A 83 -28.94 -12.60 4.79
C ARG A 83 -27.77 -13.53 4.55
N HIS A 84 -26.57 -12.98 4.36
CA HIS A 84 -25.35 -13.73 4.15
C HIS A 84 -24.29 -13.35 5.20
N GLY A 85 -23.59 -14.35 5.75
CA GLY A 85 -22.51 -14.13 6.73
C GLY A 85 -21.16 -13.72 6.12
N ALA A 86 -21.11 -13.44 4.81
CA ALA A 86 -19.89 -13.15 4.07
C ALA A 86 -19.18 -11.90 4.63
N ARG A 87 -17.88 -12.05 4.92
CA ARG A 87 -17.01 -11.00 5.44
C ARG A 87 -15.99 -10.60 4.38
N GLY A 88 -16.09 -9.36 3.93
CA GLY A 88 -15.16 -8.79 2.95
C GLY A 88 -15.47 -9.15 1.49
N LEU A 89 -14.76 -8.46 0.59
CA LEU A 89 -15.11 -8.41 -0.82
C LEU A 89 -14.97 -9.75 -1.55
N ASN A 90 -13.95 -10.55 -1.22
CA ASN A 90 -13.69 -11.81 -1.90
C ASN A 90 -14.78 -12.85 -1.60
N GLU A 91 -15.23 -12.94 -0.34
CA GLU A 91 -16.31 -13.85 0.05
C GLU A 91 -17.64 -13.43 -0.58
N LEU A 92 -17.92 -12.12 -0.63
CA LEU A 92 -19.08 -11.57 -1.34
C LEU A 92 -19.06 -11.93 -2.82
N LEU A 93 -17.92 -11.72 -3.49
CA LEU A 93 -17.76 -12.04 -4.91
C LEU A 93 -17.99 -13.54 -5.14
N GLN A 94 -17.39 -14.42 -4.32
CA GLN A 94 -17.60 -15.86 -4.45
C GLN A 94 -19.06 -16.28 -4.22
N LEU A 95 -19.72 -15.71 -3.20
CA LEU A 95 -21.14 -15.94 -2.93
C LEU A 95 -22.01 -15.57 -4.13
N TRP A 96 -21.87 -14.33 -4.62
CA TRP A 96 -22.71 -13.82 -5.70
C TRP A 96 -22.41 -14.50 -7.03
N MET A 97 -21.15 -14.84 -7.30
CA MET A 97 -20.79 -15.57 -8.52
C MET A 97 -21.19 -17.05 -8.50
N GLN A 98 -21.60 -17.62 -7.35
CA GLN A 98 -22.19 -18.97 -7.30
C GLN A 98 -23.66 -18.99 -7.72
N CYS A 99 -24.37 -17.87 -7.66
CA CYS A 99 -25.73 -17.74 -8.16
C CYS A 99 -25.74 -17.47 -9.68
N GLU A 100 -26.52 -18.27 -10.41
CA GLU A 100 -26.58 -18.19 -11.87
C GLU A 100 -27.23 -16.91 -12.39
N ALA A 101 -28.28 -16.44 -11.72
CA ALA A 101 -28.98 -15.20 -12.06
C ALA A 101 -28.02 -14.00 -12.04
N THR A 102 -27.19 -13.88 -11.00
CA THR A 102 -26.20 -12.81 -10.88
C THR A 102 -25.03 -12.97 -11.85
N ARG A 103 -24.56 -14.20 -12.11
CA ARG A 103 -23.58 -14.45 -13.19
C ARG A 103 -24.11 -14.00 -14.56
N THR A 104 -25.38 -14.28 -14.83
CA THR A 104 -26.05 -13.92 -16.08
C THR A 104 -26.16 -12.41 -16.24
N LEU A 105 -26.58 -11.68 -15.21
CA LEU A 105 -26.59 -10.21 -15.23
C LEU A 105 -25.19 -9.63 -15.43
N MET A 106 -24.18 -10.23 -14.78
CA MET A 106 -22.80 -9.82 -14.92
C MET A 106 -22.29 -9.98 -16.36
N ASP A 107 -22.60 -11.11 -17.00
CA ASP A 107 -22.23 -11.39 -18.38
C ASP A 107 -22.92 -10.43 -19.35
N ILE A 108 -24.22 -10.16 -19.17
CA ILE A 108 -24.94 -9.16 -19.98
C ILE A 108 -24.25 -7.79 -19.87
N TYR A 109 -23.92 -7.35 -18.65
CA TYR A 109 -23.22 -6.08 -18.46
C TYR A 109 -21.83 -6.08 -19.11
N ALA A 110 -21.04 -7.13 -18.89
CA ALA A 110 -19.70 -7.25 -19.46
C ALA A 110 -19.72 -7.20 -20.99
N GLN A 111 -20.71 -7.84 -21.62
CA GLN A 111 -20.90 -7.78 -23.08
C GLN A 111 -21.36 -6.39 -23.56
N CYS A 112 -22.20 -5.69 -22.80
CA CYS A 112 -22.56 -4.30 -23.11
C CYS A 112 -21.31 -3.39 -23.09
N LEU A 113 -20.50 -3.51 -22.04
CA LEU A 113 -19.28 -2.71 -21.90
C LEU A 113 -18.27 -3.06 -22.99
N ALA A 114 -18.02 -4.35 -23.26
CA ALA A 114 -17.14 -4.79 -24.33
C ALA A 114 -17.58 -4.27 -25.71
N ALA A 115 -18.89 -4.24 -25.98
CA ALA A 115 -19.42 -3.74 -27.25
C ALA A 115 -19.25 -2.22 -27.44
N LEU A 116 -19.08 -1.46 -26.35
CA LEU A 116 -18.93 0.00 -26.38
C LEU A 116 -17.53 0.50 -26.04
N ILE A 117 -16.62 -0.37 -25.55
CA ILE A 117 -15.33 0.03 -24.99
C ILE A 117 -14.44 0.82 -25.96
N ALA A 118 -14.52 0.50 -27.26
CA ALA A 118 -13.75 1.19 -28.30
C ALA A 118 -14.40 2.50 -28.78
N SER A 119 -15.68 2.74 -28.49
CA SER A 119 -16.43 3.89 -29.03
C SER A 119 -16.84 4.90 -27.97
N CYS A 120 -17.50 4.47 -26.89
CA CYS A 120 -18.02 5.33 -25.83
C CYS A 120 -18.46 4.45 -24.64
N PRO A 121 -17.52 3.96 -23.80
CA PRO A 121 -17.86 3.18 -22.60
C PRO A 121 -18.51 4.03 -21.51
N ASP A 122 -18.41 5.36 -21.60
CA ASP A 122 -18.75 6.30 -20.53
C ASP A 122 -20.14 6.06 -19.94
N ALA A 123 -21.17 5.92 -20.76
CA ALA A 123 -22.53 5.69 -20.26
C ALA A 123 -22.67 4.38 -19.45
N CYS A 124 -21.97 3.31 -19.83
CA CYS A 124 -22.00 2.05 -19.08
C CYS A 124 -21.21 2.13 -17.77
N VAL A 125 -20.10 2.87 -17.77
CA VAL A 125 -19.25 3.04 -16.59
C VAL A 125 -19.89 4.02 -15.61
N ASP A 126 -20.47 5.12 -16.10
CA ASP A 126 -21.20 6.09 -15.28
C ASP A 126 -22.39 5.42 -14.61
N ALA A 127 -23.18 4.61 -15.33
CA ALA A 127 -24.25 3.81 -14.72
C ALA A 127 -23.73 2.87 -13.62
N LEU A 128 -22.60 2.19 -13.84
CA LEU A 128 -21.99 1.31 -12.83
C LEU A 128 -21.57 2.09 -11.57
N LEU A 129 -20.92 3.24 -11.74
CA LEU A 129 -20.44 4.05 -10.62
C LEU A 129 -21.58 4.77 -9.89
N ASP A 130 -22.60 5.23 -10.60
CA ASP A 130 -23.79 5.85 -10.00
C ASP A 130 -24.56 4.83 -9.14
N THR A 131 -24.73 3.59 -9.64
CA THR A 131 -25.28 2.49 -8.83
C THR A 131 -24.36 2.16 -7.65
N SER A 132 -23.03 2.19 -7.83
CA SER A 132 -22.07 1.99 -6.74
C SER A 132 -22.23 3.02 -5.64
N VAL A 133 -22.43 4.29 -5.97
CA VAL A 133 -22.66 5.36 -4.97
C VAL A 133 -23.90 5.08 -4.13
N GLN A 134 -24.95 4.49 -4.72
CA GLN A 134 -26.21 4.19 -4.04
C GLN A 134 -26.15 2.92 -3.18
N HIS A 135 -25.43 1.90 -3.64
CA HIS A 135 -25.49 0.56 -3.06
C HIS A 135 -24.20 0.08 -2.37
N SER A 136 -23.16 0.93 -2.30
CA SER A 136 -21.95 0.64 -1.50
C SER A 136 -22.27 0.45 -0.02
N PRO A 137 -21.57 -0.45 0.71
CA PRO A 137 -20.47 -1.31 0.23
C PRO A 137 -20.96 -2.64 -0.37
N HIS A 138 -22.28 -2.89 -0.39
CA HIS A 138 -22.84 -4.18 -0.79
C HIS A 138 -22.70 -4.47 -2.28
N PHE A 139 -22.49 -3.44 -3.11
CA PHE A 139 -22.31 -3.55 -4.55
C PHE A 139 -20.83 -3.56 -5.00
N ASP A 140 -19.87 -3.28 -4.10
CA ASP A 140 -18.44 -3.14 -4.43
C ASP A 140 -17.88 -4.37 -5.18
N TRP A 141 -18.43 -5.55 -4.91
CA TRP A 141 -18.02 -6.80 -5.55
C TRP A 141 -18.28 -6.80 -7.07
N VAL A 142 -19.32 -6.10 -7.54
CA VAL A 142 -19.64 -5.94 -8.96
C VAL A 142 -18.56 -5.10 -9.63
N VAL A 143 -18.23 -3.95 -9.03
CA VAL A 143 -17.19 -3.05 -9.54
C VAL A 143 -15.83 -3.75 -9.57
N ALA A 144 -15.50 -4.50 -8.52
CA ALA A 144 -14.27 -5.28 -8.47
C ALA A 144 -14.23 -6.41 -9.50
N HIS A 145 -15.34 -7.11 -9.73
CA HIS A 145 -15.42 -8.17 -10.74
C HIS A 145 -15.25 -7.61 -12.15
N ILE A 146 -16.00 -6.56 -12.51
CA ILE A 146 -15.88 -5.87 -13.80
C ILE A 146 -14.49 -5.26 -13.98
N GLY A 147 -13.92 -4.69 -12.93
CA GLY A 147 -12.54 -4.18 -12.93
C GLY A 147 -11.49 -5.25 -13.21
N GLY A 148 -11.77 -6.52 -12.94
CA GLY A 148 -10.89 -7.63 -13.33
C GLY A 148 -10.87 -7.86 -14.84
N SER A 149 -12.02 -7.65 -15.52
CA SER A 149 -12.14 -7.81 -16.97
C SER A 149 -11.73 -6.55 -17.74
N PHE A 150 -11.91 -5.37 -17.16
CA PHE A 150 -11.63 -4.07 -17.78
C PHE A 150 -10.81 -3.14 -16.86
N PRO A 151 -9.59 -3.54 -16.46
CA PRO A 151 -8.82 -2.88 -15.40
C PRO A 151 -8.50 -1.42 -15.72
N ASP A 152 -7.99 -1.12 -16.92
CA ASP A 152 -7.54 0.24 -17.26
C ASP A 152 -8.71 1.25 -17.22
N THR A 153 -9.90 0.87 -17.71
CA THR A 153 -11.09 1.73 -17.70
C THR A 153 -11.65 1.91 -16.29
N ILE A 154 -11.82 0.82 -15.54
CA ILE A 154 -12.48 0.85 -14.22
C ILE A 154 -11.58 1.49 -13.17
N ILE A 155 -10.29 1.17 -13.14
CA ILE A 155 -9.34 1.75 -12.18
C ILE A 155 -9.32 3.29 -12.31
N SER A 156 -9.22 3.80 -13.55
CA SER A 156 -9.20 5.24 -13.82
C SER A 156 -10.47 5.95 -13.34
N ARG A 157 -11.63 5.33 -13.60
CA ARG A 157 -12.94 5.90 -13.27
C ARG A 157 -13.25 5.81 -11.78
N VAL A 158 -12.89 4.70 -11.11
CA VAL A 158 -13.00 4.54 -9.64
C VAL A 158 -12.13 5.57 -8.92
N LEU A 159 -10.89 5.78 -9.37
CA LEU A 159 -10.01 6.79 -8.77
C LEU A 159 -10.54 8.21 -9.01
N SER A 160 -11.03 8.51 -10.22
CA SER A 160 -11.60 9.81 -10.55
C SER A 160 -12.87 10.10 -9.73
N CYS A 161 -13.74 9.11 -9.55
CA CYS A 161 -14.93 9.20 -8.71
C CYS A 161 -14.55 9.41 -7.23
N GLY A 162 -13.61 8.61 -6.72
CA GLY A 162 -13.10 8.75 -5.36
C GLY A 162 -12.45 10.12 -5.10
N LEU A 163 -11.71 10.67 -6.08
CA LEU A 163 -11.13 12.00 -5.98
C LEU A 163 -12.20 13.10 -5.99
N LYS A 164 -13.22 13.02 -6.86
CA LYS A 164 -14.34 13.96 -6.88
C LYS A 164 -15.07 13.98 -5.53
N ASP A 165 -15.35 12.80 -4.99
CA ASP A 165 -15.98 12.66 -3.68
C ASP A 165 -15.07 13.21 -2.56
N PHE A 166 -13.76 12.94 -2.62
CA PHE A 166 -12.80 13.48 -1.66
C PHE A 166 -12.76 15.02 -1.70
N CYS A 167 -12.74 15.62 -2.90
CA CYS A 167 -12.78 17.08 -3.08
C CYS A 167 -14.08 17.70 -2.54
N ALA A 168 -15.23 17.13 -2.88
CA ALA A 168 -16.55 17.65 -2.48
C ALA A 168 -16.74 17.68 -0.96
N HIS A 169 -15.96 16.90 -0.21
CA HIS A 169 -16.04 16.80 1.25
C HIS A 169 -14.75 17.29 1.94
N GLY A 170 -13.81 17.87 1.18
CA GLY A 170 -12.47 18.26 1.62
C GLY A 170 -12.42 19.47 2.56
N ASP A 171 -13.32 20.45 2.39
CA ASP A 171 -13.37 21.64 3.23
C ASP A 171 -13.90 21.38 4.65
N ALA A 172 -14.52 20.23 4.89
CA ALA A 172 -15.03 19.87 6.20
C ALA A 172 -14.01 19.10 7.06
N ALA A 173 -12.76 18.90 6.64
CA ALA A 173 -11.73 18.10 7.37
C ALA A 173 -11.51 18.51 8.85
N THR A 174 -11.97 19.68 9.26
CA THR A 174 -11.88 20.20 10.62
C THR A 174 -13.13 20.00 11.49
N ALA A 175 -14.25 19.52 10.94
CA ALA A 175 -15.51 19.29 11.67
C ALA A 175 -15.99 17.84 11.51
N GLY A 176 -16.08 17.12 12.63
CA GLY A 176 -16.17 15.66 12.71
C GLY A 176 -17.39 15.01 12.04
N GLY A 177 -17.27 13.68 11.83
CA GLY A 177 -18.38 12.81 11.47
C GLY A 177 -17.97 11.57 10.68
N ASP A 178 -18.21 10.40 11.28
CA ASP A 178 -18.00 9.00 10.82
C ASP A 178 -18.51 8.63 9.41
N LYS A 179 -19.19 9.53 8.70
CA LYS A 179 -19.79 9.27 7.38
C LYS A 179 -18.81 9.32 6.19
N ARG A 180 -17.55 9.75 6.40
CA ARG A 180 -16.51 9.83 5.34
C ARG A 180 -15.77 8.53 5.08
N VAL A 181 -15.69 7.68 6.10
CA VAL A 181 -14.93 6.41 6.09
C VAL A 181 -15.50 5.36 5.10
N PRO A 182 -16.83 5.23 4.88
CA PRO A 182 -17.38 4.13 4.09
C PRO A 182 -17.02 4.18 2.59
N LYS A 183 -17.10 5.35 1.95
CA LYS A 183 -16.88 5.47 0.49
C LYS A 183 -15.40 5.31 0.12
N LEU A 184 -14.51 5.92 0.90
CA LEU A 184 -13.07 5.74 0.69
C LEU A 184 -12.64 4.30 1.00
N ALA A 185 -13.26 3.66 2.00
CA ALA A 185 -13.05 2.24 2.28
C ALA A 185 -13.52 1.35 1.11
N SER A 186 -14.62 1.69 0.41
CA SER A 186 -15.05 1.00 -0.81
C SER A 186 -14.01 1.12 -1.94
N VAL A 187 -13.54 2.35 -2.25
CA VAL A 187 -12.46 2.57 -3.24
C VAL A 187 -11.23 1.74 -2.90
N VAL A 188 -10.80 1.77 -1.63
CA VAL A 188 -9.67 1.00 -1.13
C VAL A 188 -9.91 -0.51 -1.24
N GLY A 189 -11.11 -0.99 -0.92
CA GLY A 189 -11.49 -2.39 -1.00
C GLY A 189 -11.45 -2.91 -2.44
N ILE A 190 -12.02 -2.15 -3.38
CA ILE A 190 -12.04 -2.48 -4.80
C ILE A 190 -10.61 -2.52 -5.36
N LEU A 191 -9.84 -1.44 -5.16
CA LEU A 191 -8.46 -1.38 -5.67
C LEU A 191 -7.54 -2.39 -4.99
N GLY A 192 -7.74 -2.64 -3.69
CA GLY A 192 -7.01 -3.66 -2.94
C GLY A 192 -7.25 -5.08 -3.48
N HIS A 193 -8.48 -5.40 -3.89
CA HIS A 193 -8.79 -6.66 -4.57
C HIS A 193 -8.09 -6.76 -5.93
N LEU A 194 -8.17 -5.71 -6.74
CA LEU A 194 -7.58 -5.64 -8.07
C LEU A 194 -6.04 -5.66 -8.05
N ALA A 195 -5.40 -5.18 -6.98
CA ALA A 195 -3.94 -5.07 -6.88
C ALA A 195 -3.21 -6.41 -7.08
N SER A 196 -3.82 -7.53 -6.68
CA SER A 196 -3.23 -8.87 -6.81
C SER A 196 -2.99 -9.31 -8.25
N ARG A 197 -3.84 -8.88 -9.20
CA ARG A 197 -3.79 -9.29 -10.62
C ARG A 197 -3.45 -8.14 -11.57
N HIS A 198 -3.81 -6.92 -11.20
CA HIS A 198 -3.71 -5.74 -12.05
C HIS A 198 -2.86 -4.62 -11.41
N GLY A 199 -1.91 -4.98 -10.54
CA GLY A 199 -1.02 -4.03 -9.87
C GLY A 199 -0.30 -3.08 -10.83
N ALA A 200 0.11 -3.56 -12.02
CA ALA A 200 0.75 -2.71 -13.04
C ALA A 200 -0.20 -1.62 -13.60
N SER A 201 -1.47 -1.93 -13.83
CA SER A 201 -2.47 -0.95 -14.28
C SER A 201 -2.79 0.06 -13.17
N ILE A 202 -2.95 -0.40 -11.93
CA ILE A 202 -3.14 0.48 -10.77
C ILE A 202 -1.97 1.44 -10.63
N LYS A 203 -0.75 0.92 -10.66
CA LYS A 203 0.47 1.71 -10.58
C LYS A 203 0.54 2.79 -11.67
N ARG A 204 0.32 2.41 -12.93
CA ARG A 204 0.33 3.33 -14.08
C ARG A 204 -0.64 4.49 -13.87
N GLU A 205 -1.85 4.16 -13.42
CA GLU A 205 -2.91 5.15 -13.24
C GLU A 205 -2.69 6.04 -12.01
N LEU A 206 -2.22 5.49 -10.88
CA LEU A 206 -1.87 6.29 -9.69
C LEU A 206 -0.72 7.25 -9.99
N LEU A 207 0.32 6.79 -10.72
CA LEU A 207 1.41 7.66 -11.14
C LEU A 207 0.94 8.72 -12.14
N ARG A 208 0.08 8.36 -13.11
CA ARG A 208 -0.52 9.34 -14.04
C ARG A 208 -1.27 10.42 -13.27
N MET A 209 -2.17 10.01 -12.36
CA MET A 209 -2.95 10.93 -11.53
C MET A 209 -2.06 11.80 -10.62
N PHE A 210 -0.96 11.26 -10.10
CA PHE A 210 0.03 12.03 -9.34
C PHE A 210 0.65 13.15 -10.18
N HIS A 211 1.14 12.83 -11.39
CA HIS A 211 1.74 13.83 -12.29
C HIS A 211 0.70 14.85 -12.78
N ASP A 212 -0.52 14.41 -13.11
CA ASP A 212 -1.62 15.30 -13.50
C ASP A 212 -2.02 16.23 -12.33
N GLY A 213 -1.96 15.75 -11.09
CA GLY A 213 -2.22 16.54 -9.88
C GLY A 213 -1.14 17.59 -9.56
N LEU A 214 0.06 17.43 -10.12
CA LEU A 214 1.15 18.41 -10.01
C LEU A 214 1.07 19.50 -11.08
N ALA A 215 0.38 19.24 -12.20
CA ALA A 215 0.16 20.25 -13.22
C ALA A 215 -0.60 21.47 -12.66
N PRO A 216 -0.28 22.70 -13.11
CA PRO A 216 -0.95 23.91 -12.64
C PRO A 216 -2.45 23.86 -12.99
N GLY A 217 -3.32 23.78 -11.97
CA GLY A 217 -4.77 23.66 -12.16
C GLY A 217 -5.56 23.26 -10.91
N GLN A 218 -6.85 22.91 -11.10
CA GLN A 218 -7.89 22.65 -10.08
C GLN A 218 -7.69 21.38 -9.23
N HIS A 219 -6.57 20.67 -9.36
CA HIS A 219 -6.33 19.36 -8.73
C HIS A 219 -5.52 19.45 -7.42
N LYS A 220 -5.87 20.38 -6.52
CA LYS A 220 -5.13 20.59 -5.24
C LYS A 220 -5.22 19.39 -4.29
N ALA A 221 -6.35 18.68 -4.28
CA ALA A 221 -6.60 17.57 -3.37
C ALA A 221 -6.04 16.22 -3.85
N THR A 222 -5.48 16.14 -5.06
CA THR A 222 -5.04 14.87 -5.65
C THR A 222 -3.91 14.22 -4.86
N VAL A 223 -2.88 14.97 -4.47
CA VAL A 223 -1.78 14.40 -3.68
C VAL A 223 -2.28 13.93 -2.29
N PRO A 224 -3.02 14.73 -1.50
CA PRO A 224 -3.62 14.26 -0.25
C PRO A 224 -4.50 13.00 -0.41
N PHE A 225 -5.32 12.95 -1.47
CA PHE A 225 -6.16 11.79 -1.78
C PHE A 225 -5.32 10.52 -2.00
N LEU A 226 -4.28 10.61 -2.83
CA LEU A 226 -3.39 9.48 -3.12
C LEU A 226 -2.63 8.99 -1.88
N LEU A 227 -2.16 9.92 -1.03
CA LEU A 227 -1.51 9.57 0.23
C LEU A 227 -2.47 8.86 1.19
N GLN A 228 -3.73 9.30 1.25
CA GLN A 228 -4.75 8.67 2.08
C GLN A 228 -5.11 7.26 1.58
N LEU A 229 -5.22 7.06 0.25
CA LEU A 229 -5.43 5.73 -0.33
C LEU A 229 -4.29 4.77 0.03
N ALA A 230 -3.04 5.23 -0.08
CA ALA A 230 -1.87 4.43 0.27
C ALA A 230 -1.86 4.07 1.77
N LEU A 231 -2.29 4.99 2.64
CA LEU A 231 -2.35 4.73 4.09
C LEU A 231 -3.39 3.67 4.44
N MET A 232 -4.53 3.68 3.75
CA MET A 232 -5.63 2.76 4.02
C MET A 232 -5.41 1.37 3.42
N SER A 233 -4.43 1.21 2.51
CA SER A 233 -4.22 -0.04 1.77
C SER A 233 -2.75 -0.43 1.64
N PRO A 234 -2.24 -1.33 2.51
CA PRO A 234 -0.90 -1.87 2.39
C PRO A 234 -0.58 -2.50 1.01
N PRO A 235 -1.51 -3.22 0.34
CA PRO A 235 -1.27 -3.71 -1.02
C PRO A 235 -1.04 -2.60 -2.05
N LEU A 236 -1.78 -1.49 -1.97
CA LEU A 236 -1.59 -0.34 -2.87
C LEU A 236 -0.27 0.35 -2.59
N LEU A 237 0.08 0.56 -1.31
CA LEU A 237 1.37 1.11 -0.92
C LEU A 237 2.52 0.24 -1.47
N GLY A 238 2.46 -1.07 -1.29
CA GLY A 238 3.47 -2.01 -1.80
C GLY A 238 3.60 -1.99 -3.33
N THR A 239 2.50 -1.73 -4.05
CA THR A 239 2.49 -1.64 -5.51
C THR A 239 3.17 -0.37 -6.04
N VAL A 240 3.15 0.73 -5.28
CA VAL A 240 3.60 2.05 -5.76
C VAL A 240 4.89 2.53 -5.10
N ALA A 241 5.15 2.20 -3.84
CA ALA A 241 6.20 2.83 -3.04
C ALA A 241 7.62 2.69 -3.64
N ALA A 242 7.94 1.51 -4.19
CA ALA A 242 9.28 1.24 -4.73
C ALA A 242 9.61 2.08 -5.98
N GLU A 243 8.61 2.36 -6.82
CA GLU A 243 8.80 3.06 -8.09
C GLU A 243 8.41 4.54 -8.04
N LEU A 244 7.65 4.95 -7.01
CA LEU A 244 7.42 6.36 -6.74
C LEU A 244 8.75 7.09 -6.57
N VAL A 245 9.71 6.50 -5.87
CA VAL A 245 11.06 7.06 -5.70
C VAL A 245 11.73 7.35 -7.06
N ASP A 246 11.59 6.47 -8.05
CA ASP A 246 12.17 6.65 -9.38
C ASP A 246 11.51 7.81 -10.16
N SER A 247 10.26 8.14 -9.82
CA SER A 247 9.53 9.28 -10.39
C SER A 247 9.84 10.62 -9.72
N LEU A 248 10.37 10.63 -8.48
CA LEU A 248 10.68 11.83 -7.70
C LEU A 248 11.99 12.51 -8.15
N LYS A 249 12.06 12.85 -9.43
CA LYS A 249 13.19 13.61 -10.01
C LYS A 249 13.16 15.07 -9.54
N PRO A 250 14.28 15.82 -9.62
CA PRO A 250 14.34 17.23 -9.23
C PRO A 250 13.18 18.13 -9.73
N PRO A 251 12.73 18.06 -11.00
CA PRO A 251 11.59 18.89 -11.45
C PRO A 251 10.28 18.55 -10.71
N VAL A 252 10.03 17.27 -10.44
CA VAL A 252 8.83 16.80 -9.72
C VAL A 252 8.87 17.25 -8.26
N LEU A 253 10.03 17.17 -7.62
CA LEU A 253 10.23 17.64 -6.24
C LEU A 253 10.05 19.16 -6.12
N ASN A 254 10.57 19.91 -7.08
CA ASN A 254 10.37 21.36 -7.12
C ASN A 254 8.89 21.73 -7.36
N GLN A 255 8.17 20.97 -8.19
CA GLN A 255 6.72 21.13 -8.35
C GLN A 255 5.97 20.83 -7.06
N LEU A 256 6.30 19.74 -6.36
CA LEU A 256 5.74 19.44 -5.05
C LEU A 256 5.98 20.59 -4.08
N HIS A 257 7.21 21.10 -4.00
CA HIS A 257 7.51 22.23 -3.13
C HIS A 257 6.64 23.46 -3.45
N GLN A 258 6.46 23.81 -4.73
CA GLN A 258 5.58 24.92 -5.13
C GLN A 258 4.11 24.70 -4.76
N ARG A 259 3.63 23.45 -4.72
CA ARG A 259 2.25 23.12 -4.34
C ARG A 259 2.01 23.17 -2.85
N PHE A 260 3.00 22.77 -2.05
CA PHE A 260 2.90 22.71 -0.60
C PHE A 260 3.38 24.00 0.09
N SER A 261 4.23 24.82 -0.54
CA SER A 261 4.73 26.07 0.06
C SER A 261 3.67 27.10 0.49
N PRO A 262 2.48 27.24 -0.14
CA PRO A 262 1.47 28.18 0.32
C PRO A 262 0.58 27.62 1.44
N LEU A 263 0.71 26.34 1.82
CA LEU A 263 -0.15 25.73 2.83
C LEU A 263 0.24 26.18 4.25
N PRO A 264 -0.74 26.25 5.18
CA PRO A 264 -0.45 26.49 6.59
C PRO A 264 0.50 25.46 7.19
N ARG A 265 1.26 25.87 8.20
CA ARG A 265 2.23 25.01 8.87
C ARG A 265 1.61 23.74 9.46
N ASP A 266 0.42 23.84 10.04
CA ASP A 266 -0.28 22.69 10.65
C ASP A 266 -0.63 21.62 9.62
N GLU A 267 -1.02 22.02 8.40
CA GLU A 267 -1.30 21.09 7.30
C GLU A 267 -0.03 20.43 6.77
N LEU A 268 1.07 21.18 6.72
CA LEU A 268 2.38 20.64 6.38
C LEU A 268 2.85 19.61 7.41
N ASP A 269 2.72 19.90 8.70
CA ASP A 269 3.10 18.99 9.78
C ASP A 269 2.23 17.72 9.76
N ALA A 270 0.93 17.84 9.49
CA ALA A 270 0.04 16.69 9.29
C ALA A 270 0.45 15.84 8.07
N THR A 271 0.86 16.47 6.98
CA THR A 271 1.35 15.79 5.77
C THR A 271 2.67 15.06 6.06
N VAL A 272 3.61 15.69 6.77
CA VAL A 272 4.87 15.05 7.19
C VAL A 272 4.57 13.85 8.08
N ALA A 273 3.67 13.97 9.06
CA ALA A 273 3.27 12.85 9.91
C ALA A 273 2.62 11.69 9.11
N LEU A 274 1.83 12.01 8.08
CA LEU A 274 1.28 11.03 7.15
C LEU A 274 2.38 10.31 6.36
N LEU A 275 3.33 11.05 5.77
CA LEU A 275 4.45 10.50 5.03
C LEU A 275 5.33 9.59 5.90
N VAL A 276 5.63 10.00 7.14
CA VAL A 276 6.38 9.16 8.09
C VAL A 276 5.65 7.84 8.34
N ARG A 277 4.32 7.87 8.55
CA ARG A 277 3.53 6.63 8.73
C ARG A 277 3.58 5.73 7.50
N LEU A 278 3.50 6.30 6.30
CA LEU A 278 3.62 5.55 5.04
C LEU A 278 5.02 4.92 4.88
N ILE A 279 6.08 5.67 5.16
CA ILE A 279 7.45 5.15 5.12
C ILE A 279 7.61 3.99 6.10
N CYS A 280 7.15 4.12 7.34
CA CYS A 280 7.20 3.03 8.32
C CYS A 280 6.47 1.75 7.87
N GLN A 281 5.43 1.88 7.05
CA GLN A 281 4.65 0.76 6.48
C GLN A 281 5.23 0.19 5.18
N THR A 282 6.27 0.82 4.62
CA THR A 282 6.86 0.41 3.35
C THR A 282 7.88 -0.71 3.58
N ALA A 283 7.64 -1.89 3.00
CA ALA A 283 8.64 -2.98 2.94
C ALA A 283 9.40 -2.96 1.61
N ALA A 284 8.68 -3.04 0.49
CA ALA A 284 9.28 -3.05 -0.83
C ALA A 284 9.92 -1.69 -1.16
N GLY A 285 11.22 -1.69 -1.47
CA GLY A 285 11.96 -0.47 -1.78
C GLY A 285 12.40 0.35 -0.56
N ALA A 286 12.22 -0.12 0.68
CA ALA A 286 12.56 0.62 1.90
C ALA A 286 13.99 1.18 1.91
N TYR A 287 14.99 0.38 1.50
CA TYR A 287 16.38 0.84 1.41
C TYR A 287 16.58 1.93 0.35
N ARG A 288 15.91 1.84 -0.80
CA ARG A 288 15.95 2.89 -1.84
C ARG A 288 15.29 4.18 -1.35
N THR A 289 14.16 4.06 -0.66
CA THR A 289 13.48 5.21 -0.04
C THR A 289 14.39 5.88 0.99
N LEU A 290 15.08 5.10 1.83
CA LEU A 290 16.07 5.63 2.78
C LEU A 290 17.19 6.39 2.06
N GLN A 291 17.82 5.77 1.06
CA GLN A 291 18.89 6.41 0.27
C GLN A 291 18.40 7.72 -0.35
N PHE A 292 17.25 7.70 -1.01
CA PHE A 292 16.62 8.88 -1.59
C PHE A 292 16.43 10.02 -0.58
N LEU A 293 15.89 9.72 0.60
CA LEU A 293 15.68 10.73 1.64
C LEU A 293 16.99 11.35 2.13
N LEU A 294 17.99 10.49 2.38
CA LEU A 294 19.30 10.94 2.85
C LEU A 294 20.05 11.74 1.79
N ASP A 295 20.02 11.30 0.52
CA ASP A 295 20.67 11.97 -0.62
C ASP A 295 20.03 13.34 -0.90
N THR A 296 18.70 13.43 -0.82
CA THR A 296 17.95 14.66 -1.08
C THR A 296 18.06 15.67 0.06
N ALA A 297 18.15 15.21 1.31
CA ALA A 297 18.35 16.07 2.48
C ALA A 297 19.76 16.70 2.55
N MET A 298 20.74 16.14 1.84
CA MET A 298 22.10 16.70 1.83
C MET A 298 22.17 18.05 1.10
N PRO A 299 22.96 19.03 1.58
CA PRO A 299 23.17 20.29 0.87
C PRO A 299 23.95 20.08 -0.43
N ALA A 300 23.70 20.92 -1.45
CA ALA A 300 24.35 20.80 -2.75
C ALA A 300 25.87 20.86 -2.61
N SER A 301 26.60 20.01 -3.34
CA SER A 301 27.98 20.33 -3.67
C SER A 301 27.98 21.50 -4.65
N VAL A 302 28.97 22.39 -4.54
CA VAL A 302 29.09 23.69 -5.27
C VAL A 302 28.99 23.56 -6.82
N ILE A 303 29.04 22.35 -7.36
CA ILE A 303 29.02 22.04 -8.79
C ILE A 303 27.69 21.35 -9.14
N THR A 304 26.59 22.11 -9.25
CA THR A 304 25.37 21.62 -9.91
C THR A 304 24.99 22.56 -11.05
N PRO A 305 24.81 22.05 -12.28
CA PRO A 305 24.44 22.88 -13.43
C PRO A 305 23.06 23.53 -13.24
N PRO A 306 22.86 24.76 -13.74
CA PRO A 306 21.59 25.48 -13.62
C PRO A 306 20.47 24.72 -14.34
N GLY A 307 19.32 24.55 -13.67
CA GLY A 307 18.15 23.81 -14.19
C GLY A 307 17.93 22.41 -13.61
N LEU A 308 18.95 21.80 -12.99
CA LEU A 308 18.86 20.53 -12.24
C LEU A 308 18.96 20.73 -10.71
N ALA A 309 19.06 21.98 -10.28
CA ALA A 309 19.18 22.32 -8.86
C ALA A 309 17.86 22.08 -8.12
N LEU A 310 17.95 21.26 -7.06
CA LEU A 310 16.88 21.10 -6.08
C LEU A 310 16.74 22.39 -5.27
N HIS A 311 15.50 22.85 -5.11
CA HIS A 311 15.17 24.00 -4.26
C HIS A 311 15.53 23.72 -2.80
N ASP A 312 16.07 24.69 -2.07
CA ASP A 312 16.51 24.49 -0.68
C ASP A 312 15.37 24.06 0.24
N GLY A 313 14.16 24.56 0.00
CA GLY A 313 12.95 24.13 0.72
C GLY A 313 12.62 22.63 0.55
N VAL A 314 13.03 21.98 -0.55
CA VAL A 314 12.90 20.52 -0.71
C VAL A 314 13.89 19.79 0.21
N ARG A 315 15.12 20.30 0.30
CA ARG A 315 16.17 19.72 1.17
C ARG A 315 15.78 19.84 2.64
N GLU A 316 15.31 21.02 3.05
CA GLU A 316 14.81 21.26 4.40
C GLU A 316 13.61 20.36 4.74
N ALA A 317 12.69 20.15 3.79
CA ALA A 317 11.57 19.24 3.99
C ALA A 317 12.04 17.79 4.17
N CYS A 318 13.04 17.34 3.40
CA CYS A 318 13.62 16.01 3.55
C CYS A 318 14.41 15.85 4.87
N ASP A 319 15.17 16.87 5.29
CA ASP A 319 15.86 16.91 6.59
C ASP A 319 14.86 16.76 7.75
N ARG A 320 13.75 17.51 7.72
CA ARG A 320 12.65 17.37 8.69
C ARG A 320 11.99 15.99 8.62
N LEU A 321 11.79 15.44 7.43
CA LEU A 321 11.18 14.13 7.24
C LEU A 321 12.07 13.00 7.79
N VAL A 322 13.39 13.08 7.62
CA VAL A 322 14.36 12.14 8.21
C VAL A 322 14.33 12.24 9.73
N ALA A 323 14.36 13.45 10.30
CA ALA A 323 14.29 13.63 11.75
C ALA A 323 12.97 13.08 12.34
N ALA A 324 11.84 13.38 11.69
CA ALA A 324 10.52 12.88 12.11
C ALA A 324 10.40 11.35 11.97
N LEU A 325 11.00 10.77 10.92
CA LEU A 325 11.07 9.32 10.72
C LEU A 325 11.85 8.64 11.85
N LEU A 326 13.05 9.14 12.16
CA LEU A 326 13.88 8.58 13.23
C LEU A 326 13.17 8.66 14.59
N LEU A 327 12.52 9.79 14.89
CA LEU A 327 11.74 9.95 16.11
C LEU A 327 10.57 8.96 16.18
N GLN A 328 9.86 8.75 15.05
CA GLN A 328 8.75 7.81 15.02
C GLN A 328 9.23 6.35 15.13
N LEU A 329 10.33 6.00 14.48
CA LEU A 329 10.94 4.68 14.64
C LEU A 329 11.40 4.46 16.08
N GLN A 330 11.98 5.47 16.74
CA GLN A 330 12.33 5.40 18.15
C GLN A 330 11.12 5.08 19.03
N LYS A 331 9.99 5.78 18.81
CA LYS A 331 8.73 5.48 19.52
C LYS A 331 8.25 4.05 19.24
N LEU A 332 8.27 3.61 17.98
CA LEU A 332 7.82 2.26 17.60
C LEU A 332 8.72 1.15 18.18
N VAL A 333 10.03 1.39 18.30
CA VAL A 333 10.99 0.42 18.81
C VAL A 333 10.96 0.35 20.34
N HIS A 334 10.94 1.49 21.03
CA HIS A 334 11.04 1.52 22.50
C HIS A 334 9.68 1.42 23.20
N ASN A 335 8.57 1.77 22.54
CA ASN A 335 7.22 1.53 23.08
C ASN A 335 6.66 0.16 22.69
N ARG A 336 7.47 -0.73 22.10
CA ARG A 336 7.13 -2.15 22.01
C ARG A 336 7.07 -2.67 23.44
N GLY A 337 5.86 -2.88 23.95
CA GLY A 337 5.67 -3.52 25.26
C GLY A 337 6.46 -4.83 25.32
N ALA A 338 7.02 -5.14 26.49
CA ALA A 338 7.54 -6.47 26.76
C ALA A 338 6.43 -7.49 26.45
N PRO A 339 6.74 -8.63 25.80
CA PRO A 339 5.74 -9.65 25.55
C PRO A 339 5.19 -10.12 26.89
N ALA A 340 4.00 -9.66 27.26
CA ALA A 340 3.24 -10.26 28.34
C ALA A 340 2.91 -11.69 27.90
N LEU A 341 2.96 -12.64 28.84
CA LEU A 341 2.60 -14.04 28.61
C LEU A 341 1.15 -14.12 28.09
N GLY A 342 0.97 -14.11 26.77
CA GLY A 342 -0.32 -14.16 26.09
C GLY A 342 -0.53 -13.14 24.96
N ASP A 343 0.31 -12.10 24.83
CA ASP A 343 0.15 -11.10 23.77
C ASP A 343 0.86 -11.49 22.47
N ALA A 344 0.20 -11.19 21.35
CA ALA A 344 0.73 -11.41 20.01
C ALA A 344 2.12 -10.77 19.86
N SER A 345 3.01 -11.43 19.12
CA SER A 345 4.35 -10.92 18.76
C SER A 345 4.31 -9.43 18.44
N PRO A 346 5.27 -8.62 18.91
CA PRO A 346 5.24 -7.17 18.73
C PRO A 346 5.06 -6.84 17.24
N ARG A 347 4.09 -5.97 16.93
CA ARG A 347 3.69 -5.67 15.55
C ARG A 347 4.94 -5.35 14.71
N PRO A 348 5.16 -6.02 13.57
CA PRO A 348 6.34 -5.78 12.75
C PRO A 348 6.30 -4.34 12.23
N VAL A 349 7.47 -3.72 12.10
CA VAL A 349 7.64 -2.44 11.41
C VAL A 349 8.20 -2.78 10.02
N PRO A 350 7.37 -2.79 8.96
CA PRO A 350 7.79 -3.26 7.62
C PRO A 350 9.07 -2.61 7.10
N PHE A 351 9.26 -1.32 7.40
CA PHE A 351 10.47 -0.58 7.04
C PHE A 351 11.74 -1.14 7.68
N LEU A 352 11.71 -1.41 9.00
CA LEU A 352 12.86 -1.96 9.71
C LEU A 352 13.10 -3.44 9.36
N GLU A 353 12.04 -4.23 9.15
CA GLU A 353 12.17 -5.61 8.65
C GLU A 353 12.91 -5.65 7.31
N ALA A 354 12.54 -4.79 6.37
CA ALA A 354 13.17 -4.72 5.06
C ALA A 354 14.65 -4.28 5.13
N LEU A 355 15.04 -3.52 6.15
CA LEU A 355 16.42 -3.06 6.35
C LEU A 355 17.30 -4.06 7.10
N ARG A 356 16.72 -5.06 7.78
CA ARG A 356 17.46 -6.03 8.60
C ARG A 356 18.57 -6.75 7.83
N GLY A 357 18.35 -7.08 6.56
CA GLY A 357 19.36 -7.73 5.70
C GLY A 357 20.46 -6.80 5.19
N ARG A 358 20.46 -5.51 5.54
CA ARG A 358 21.34 -4.46 4.97
C ARG A 358 22.25 -3.82 6.02
N VAL A 359 22.39 -4.41 7.22
CA VAL A 359 23.21 -3.86 8.32
C VAL A 359 24.65 -3.60 7.87
N ALA A 360 25.28 -4.54 7.15
CA ALA A 360 26.65 -4.38 6.66
C ALA A 360 26.82 -3.16 5.73
N GLU A 361 25.86 -2.92 4.84
CA GLU A 361 25.86 -1.78 3.93
C GLU A 361 25.64 -0.47 4.69
N LEU A 362 24.71 -0.45 5.65
CA LEU A 362 24.45 0.72 6.49
C LEU A 362 25.68 1.08 7.34
N CYS A 363 26.37 0.08 7.91
CA CYS A 363 27.63 0.31 8.63
C CYS A 363 28.69 0.91 7.70
N ALA A 364 28.88 0.37 6.48
CA ALA A 364 29.86 0.88 5.54
C ALA A 364 29.57 2.32 5.08
N GLU A 365 28.30 2.67 4.86
CA GLU A 365 27.88 4.04 4.53
C GLU A 365 28.08 5.00 5.72
N THR A 366 27.76 4.56 6.93
CA THR A 366 27.94 5.36 8.16
C THR A 366 29.40 5.73 8.37
N LEU A 367 30.32 4.81 8.08
CA LEU A 367 31.77 5.04 8.18
C LEU A 367 32.35 6.00 7.13
N ARG A 368 31.55 6.48 6.16
CA ARG A 368 32.03 7.53 5.23
C ARG A 368 32.11 8.92 5.87
N LEU A 369 31.48 9.12 7.02
CA LEU A 369 31.50 10.38 7.78
C LEU A 369 31.05 11.61 6.96
N GLU A 370 30.08 11.41 6.06
CA GLU A 370 29.58 12.46 5.17
C GLU A 370 28.65 13.44 5.90
N ARG A 371 29.17 14.60 6.34
CA ARG A 371 28.38 15.73 6.90
C ARG A 371 27.38 15.27 7.98
N LYS A 372 26.07 15.42 7.75
CA LYS A 372 25.01 14.97 8.69
C LYS A 372 24.50 13.55 8.38
N ARG A 373 24.80 13.01 7.19
CA ARG A 373 24.29 11.71 6.72
C ARG A 373 24.66 10.58 7.68
N TYR A 374 25.92 10.55 8.11
CA TYR A 374 26.39 9.50 9.02
C TYR A 374 25.67 9.54 10.37
N LEU A 375 25.29 10.72 10.88
CA LEU A 375 24.56 10.85 12.15
C LEU A 375 23.17 10.21 12.06
N TRP A 376 22.44 10.45 10.98
CA TRP A 376 21.11 9.85 10.76
C TRP A 376 21.20 8.34 10.54
N GLN A 377 22.20 7.88 9.79
CA GLN A 377 22.43 6.45 9.57
C GLN A 377 22.86 5.74 10.85
N HIS A 378 23.71 6.36 11.67
CA HIS A 378 24.13 5.83 12.97
C HIS A 378 22.96 5.70 13.95
N GLN A 379 22.10 6.73 14.04
CA GLN A 379 20.86 6.66 14.81
C GLN A 379 19.93 5.55 14.32
N LEU A 380 19.75 5.43 13.00
CA LEU A 380 18.93 4.35 12.41
C LEU A 380 19.52 2.97 12.69
N LEU A 381 20.84 2.81 12.61
CA LEU A 381 21.54 1.57 12.96
C LEU A 381 21.29 1.16 14.41
N GLY A 382 21.32 2.12 15.35
CA GLY A 382 20.94 1.89 16.75
C GLY A 382 19.51 1.38 16.89
N LEU A 383 18.55 2.05 16.24
CA LEU A 383 17.15 1.63 16.26
C LEU A 383 16.93 0.25 15.63
N LEU A 384 17.61 -0.05 14.52
CA LEU A 384 17.53 -1.34 13.83
C LEU A 384 18.15 -2.47 14.67
N ALA A 385 19.26 -2.19 15.35
CA ALA A 385 19.93 -3.12 16.24
C ALA A 385 19.06 -3.51 17.44
N VAL A 386 18.36 -2.55 18.06
CA VAL A 386 17.37 -2.82 19.13
C VAL A 386 16.17 -3.58 18.56
N TYR A 387 15.65 -3.16 17.40
CA TYR A 387 14.48 -3.77 16.76
C TYR A 387 14.68 -5.25 16.41
N ALA A 388 15.84 -5.61 15.87
CA ALA A 388 16.19 -6.95 15.42
C ALA A 388 17.11 -7.70 16.41
N ALA A 389 17.12 -7.29 17.67
CA ALA A 389 17.77 -8.01 18.76
C ALA A 389 17.21 -9.45 18.86
N PRO A 390 18.04 -10.45 19.22
CA PRO A 390 19.40 -10.31 19.73
C PRO A 390 20.53 -10.29 18.68
N HIS A 391 20.23 -10.53 17.40
CA HIS A 391 21.28 -10.79 16.39
C HIS A 391 21.85 -9.54 15.70
N ALA A 392 21.01 -8.53 15.44
CA ALA A 392 21.45 -7.36 14.66
C ALA A 392 22.44 -6.46 15.40
N ALA A 393 22.35 -6.38 16.73
CA ALA A 393 23.23 -5.57 17.56
C ALA A 393 24.71 -6.02 17.52
N PRO A 394 25.06 -7.29 17.81
CA PRO A 394 26.44 -7.75 17.69
C PRO A 394 26.95 -7.75 16.24
N GLU A 395 26.08 -7.98 15.25
CA GLU A 395 26.44 -7.86 13.83
C GLU A 395 26.83 -6.43 13.44
N ALA A 396 26.06 -5.42 13.87
CA ALA A 396 26.36 -4.02 13.60
C ALA A 396 27.70 -3.59 14.22
N LEU A 397 27.94 -3.95 15.49
CA LEU A 397 29.21 -3.66 16.17
C LEU A 397 30.39 -4.35 15.48
N PHE A 398 30.24 -5.64 15.12
CA PHE A 398 31.25 -6.36 14.36
C PHE A 398 31.58 -5.67 13.04
N HIS A 399 30.57 -5.26 12.26
CA HIS A 399 30.79 -4.61 10.98
C HIS A 399 31.49 -3.26 11.11
N LEU A 400 31.15 -2.46 12.13
CA LEU A 400 31.86 -1.20 12.42
C LEU A 400 33.31 -1.46 12.83
N LEU A 401 33.56 -2.35 13.79
CA LEU A 401 34.91 -2.69 14.27
C LEU A 401 35.79 -3.27 13.15
N ALA A 402 35.25 -4.11 12.28
CA ALA A 402 35.99 -4.72 11.18
C ALA A 402 36.26 -3.77 10.01
N ALA A 403 35.55 -2.64 9.93
CA ALA A 403 35.66 -1.69 8.82
C ALA A 403 36.40 -0.40 9.21
N ALA A 404 36.30 0.05 10.47
CA ALA A 404 36.83 1.32 10.97
C ALA A 404 38.35 1.49 10.73
N LYS A 405 38.74 2.50 9.95
CA LYS A 405 40.11 2.80 9.54
C LYS A 405 40.81 3.81 10.45
N GLY A 406 40.05 4.66 11.13
CA GLY A 406 40.55 5.76 11.94
C GLY A 406 39.83 5.88 13.29
N PRO A 407 40.31 6.78 14.17
CA PRO A 407 39.75 6.97 15.51
C PRO A 407 38.30 7.47 15.47
N ASP A 408 37.95 8.37 14.54
CA ASP A 408 36.59 8.89 14.39
C ASP A 408 35.60 7.79 13.98
N GLU A 409 36.02 6.91 13.08
CA GLU A 409 35.25 5.73 12.65
C GLU A 409 35.07 4.73 13.81
N LEU A 410 36.11 4.54 14.63
CA LEU A 410 36.08 3.67 15.80
C LEU A 410 35.19 4.23 16.92
N ALA A 411 35.19 5.55 17.10
CA ALA A 411 34.33 6.24 18.07
C ALA A 411 32.84 6.02 17.78
N LEU A 412 32.45 5.82 16.52
CA LEU A 412 31.07 5.46 16.19
C LEU A 412 30.68 4.07 16.72
N ALA A 413 31.62 3.12 16.78
CA ALA A 413 31.36 1.81 17.36
C ALA A 413 31.16 1.88 18.88
N THR A 414 31.98 2.67 19.58
CA THR A 414 31.85 2.87 21.03
C THR A 414 30.59 3.64 21.39
N GLN A 415 30.24 4.69 20.63
CA GLN A 415 28.97 5.42 20.77
C GLN A 415 27.75 4.51 20.53
N LEU A 416 27.79 3.67 19.49
CA LEU A 416 26.71 2.71 19.24
C LEU A 416 26.59 1.72 20.42
N HIS A 417 27.71 1.21 20.92
CA HIS A 417 27.72 0.33 22.08
C HIS A 417 27.07 0.99 23.30
N ALA A 418 27.43 2.23 23.63
CA ALA A 418 26.87 2.96 24.76
C ALA A 418 25.35 3.10 24.69
N VAL A 419 24.80 3.41 23.49
CA VAL A 419 23.35 3.51 23.28
C VAL A 419 22.67 2.15 23.42
N LEU A 420 23.26 1.10 22.85
CA LEU A 420 22.67 -0.24 22.86
C LEU A 420 22.74 -0.92 24.23
N ALA A 421 23.80 -0.68 25.00
CA ALA A 421 23.99 -1.26 26.34
C ALA A 421 22.90 -0.83 27.33
N ALA A 422 22.27 0.33 27.12
CA ALA A 422 21.12 0.77 27.91
C ALA A 422 19.86 -0.08 27.69
N SER A 423 19.75 -0.77 26.55
CA SER A 423 18.56 -1.53 26.14
C SER A 423 18.81 -3.05 26.01
N LEU A 424 20.05 -3.49 25.87
CA LEU A 424 20.42 -4.88 25.60
C LEU A 424 21.49 -5.38 26.57
N ALA A 425 21.23 -6.52 27.22
CA ALA A 425 22.20 -7.19 28.09
C ALA A 425 23.14 -8.11 27.29
N GLY A 426 24.39 -8.27 27.76
CA GLY A 426 25.34 -9.22 27.19
C GLY A 426 25.88 -8.87 25.79
N LEU A 427 25.75 -7.62 25.36
CA LEU A 427 26.19 -7.18 24.04
C LEU A 427 27.71 -7.35 23.79
N PRO A 428 28.62 -7.08 24.74
CA PRO A 428 30.06 -7.29 24.54
C PRO A 428 30.40 -8.76 24.28
N SER A 429 29.86 -9.67 25.09
CA SER A 429 30.16 -11.11 24.97
C SER A 429 29.60 -11.69 23.67
N ALA A 430 28.39 -11.29 23.28
CA ALA A 430 27.80 -11.68 22.00
C ALA A 430 28.62 -11.17 20.81
N THR A 431 29.10 -9.92 20.87
CA THR A 431 29.94 -9.33 19.82
C THR A 431 31.29 -10.03 19.74
N ALA A 432 31.94 -10.30 20.87
CA ALA A 432 33.20 -11.02 20.93
C ALA A 432 33.08 -12.44 20.36
N ALA A 433 32.02 -13.18 20.74
CA ALA A 433 31.75 -14.51 20.19
C ALA A 433 31.55 -14.47 18.67
N LEU A 434 30.86 -13.45 18.15
CA LEU A 434 30.67 -13.26 16.72
C LEU A 434 32.00 -12.95 16.00
N CYS A 435 32.82 -12.05 16.55
CA CYS A 435 34.16 -11.75 16.04
C CYS A 435 35.02 -13.03 15.95
N VAL A 436 35.10 -13.80 17.04
CA VAL A 436 35.87 -15.06 17.12
C VAL A 436 35.39 -16.07 16.09
N ARG A 437 34.06 -16.22 15.93
CA ARG A 437 33.48 -17.10 14.92
C ARG A 437 33.92 -16.71 13.50
N HIS A 438 33.90 -15.41 13.17
CA HIS A 438 34.32 -14.93 11.85
C HIS A 438 35.83 -15.08 11.61
N VAL A 439 36.65 -14.94 12.67
CA VAL A 439 38.10 -15.19 12.62
C VAL A 439 38.37 -16.66 12.30
N HIS A 440 37.74 -17.59 13.02
CA HIS A 440 37.93 -19.03 12.81
C HIS A 440 37.39 -19.51 11.47
N ALA A 441 36.27 -18.95 11.00
CA ALA A 441 35.68 -19.30 9.72
C ALA A 441 36.48 -18.77 8.50
N ALA A 442 37.57 -18.02 8.72
CA ALA A 442 38.31 -17.31 7.66
C ALA A 442 37.39 -16.45 6.76
N ALA A 443 36.30 -15.94 7.34
CA ALA A 443 35.26 -15.23 6.60
C ALA A 443 35.64 -13.78 6.25
N LEU A 444 36.73 -13.26 6.81
CA LEU A 444 37.25 -11.93 6.57
C LEU A 444 38.55 -11.99 5.76
N PRO A 445 38.75 -11.08 4.79
CA PRO A 445 40.03 -10.97 4.11
C PRO A 445 41.11 -10.50 5.10
N PRO A 446 42.39 -10.92 4.93
CA PRO A 446 43.49 -10.60 5.85
C PRO A 446 43.60 -9.13 6.30
N PRO A 447 43.44 -8.10 5.42
CA PRO A 447 43.53 -6.71 5.87
C PRO A 447 42.37 -6.28 6.78
N ARG A 448 41.18 -6.87 6.64
CA ARG A 448 40.04 -6.57 7.54
C ARG A 448 40.18 -7.31 8.86
N LEU A 449 40.75 -8.51 8.84
CA LEU A 449 41.04 -9.26 10.06
C LEU A 449 42.08 -8.53 10.94
N ALA A 450 43.20 -8.10 10.34
CA ALA A 450 44.22 -7.33 11.07
C ALA A 450 43.64 -6.04 11.68
N ARG A 451 42.78 -5.36 10.93
CA ARG A 451 42.07 -4.16 11.39
C ARG A 451 41.12 -4.45 12.55
N LEU A 452 40.32 -5.51 12.45
CA LEU A 452 39.41 -5.94 13.52
C LEU A 452 40.19 -6.19 14.82
N LEU A 453 41.29 -6.96 14.76
CA LEU A 453 42.11 -7.25 15.94
C LEU A 453 42.73 -5.99 16.55
N ARG A 454 43.25 -5.08 15.71
CA ARG A 454 43.78 -3.80 16.17
C ARG A 454 42.72 -2.95 16.85
N ASN A 455 41.54 -2.84 16.25
CA ASN A 455 40.44 -2.04 16.78
C ASN A 455 39.89 -2.64 18.08
N LEU A 456 39.84 -3.97 18.20
CA LEU A 456 39.48 -4.65 19.45
C LEU A 456 40.49 -4.36 20.57
N ALA A 457 41.79 -4.35 20.26
CA ALA A 457 42.82 -3.99 21.24
C ALA A 457 42.64 -2.55 21.72
N LEU A 458 42.46 -1.60 20.80
CA LEU A 458 42.26 -0.19 21.12
C LEU A 458 41.01 0.05 21.99
N VAL A 459 39.89 -0.64 21.71
CA VAL A 459 38.65 -0.51 22.49
C VAL A 459 38.74 -1.24 23.84
N ALA A 460 39.68 -2.17 24.02
CA ALA A 460 39.89 -2.85 25.29
C ALA A 460 40.86 -2.08 26.23
N ASP A 461 41.69 -1.20 25.66
CA ASP A 461 42.60 -0.33 26.41
C ASP A 461 41.90 0.95 26.93
N ASP A 462 40.82 1.38 26.26
CA ASP A 462 39.90 2.46 26.68
C ASP A 462 38.81 1.94 27.64
#